data_AF-A0A7W2A661-F1
#
_entry.id   AF-A0A7W2A661-F1
#
_cell.length_a   1.000
_cell.length_b   1.000
_cell.length_c   1.000
_cell.angle_alpha   90.00
_cell.angle_beta   90.00
_cell.angle_gamma   90.00
#
_symmetry.space_group_name_H-M   'P 1'
#
loop_
_entity.id
_entity.type
_entity.pdbx_description
1 polymer ?
#
loop_
_entity_poly.entity_id
_entity_poly.type
_entity_poly.pdbx_seq_one_letter_code
_entity_poly.pdbx_strand_id
1 'polypeptide(L)'
;MTVYQSIPSAGVLEAFAPGFTHTSVTRRFGVMQRALGAWIEAERDLEHSGSWDPACDHWLRDAEAARAAVGAALDALCDTPAERLEDRPLLRIARITRALALSEDGAEFAQLYARVTAPGALLRCPGRHPLALRVNLMLSEARRALAQLAALPDHALVIDSNCVEIMPEDVAVAETGFTVASGAYPQTMQAAPGV
;
A
#
# COMPACT_ATOMS: atom_id res chain seq x y z
N MET A 1 47.86 10.60 51.63
CA MET A 1 47.86 10.83 50.17
C MET A 1 47.11 9.67 49.54
N THR A 2 45.80 9.82 49.35
CA THR A 2 44.87 8.75 48.95
C THR A 2 44.73 8.78 47.44
N VAL A 3 45.13 7.69 46.78
CA VAL A 3 45.09 7.55 45.32
C VAL A 3 43.65 7.23 44.91
N TYR A 4 43.05 8.10 44.10
CA TYR A 4 41.73 7.88 43.50
C TYR A 4 41.87 6.83 42.39
N GLN A 5 41.38 5.62 42.61
CA GLN A 5 41.37 4.56 41.61
C GLN A 5 40.14 4.74 40.72
N SER A 6 40.34 5.26 39.51
CA SER A 6 39.27 5.35 38.51
C SER A 6 38.85 3.95 38.06
N ILE A 7 37.57 3.63 38.24
CA ILE A 7 36.97 2.41 37.70
C ILE A 7 36.90 2.58 36.17
N PRO A 8 37.48 1.68 35.35
CA PRO A 8 37.26 1.74 33.92
C PRO A 8 35.80 1.41 33.65
N SER A 9 35.06 2.33 33.03
CA SER A 9 33.75 2.04 32.44
C SER A 9 33.92 0.86 31.49
N ALA A 10 33.47 -0.32 31.92
CA ALA A 10 33.28 -1.45 31.03
C ALA A 10 32.39 -0.95 29.90
N GLY A 11 32.95 -0.93 28.70
CA GLY A 11 32.26 -0.48 27.50
C GLY A 11 30.89 -1.10 27.45
N VAL A 12 29.88 -0.23 27.43
CA VAL A 12 28.57 -0.59 26.91
C VAL A 12 28.85 -1.10 25.51
N LEU A 13 28.88 -2.43 25.35
CA LEU A 13 28.72 -3.05 24.06
C LEU A 13 27.33 -2.62 23.63
N GLU A 14 27.28 -1.49 22.93
CA GLU A 14 26.14 -1.04 22.17
C GLU A 14 25.73 -2.27 21.35
N ALA A 15 24.65 -2.92 21.80
CA ALA A 15 24.17 -4.13 21.18
C ALA A 15 23.94 -3.76 19.73
N PHE A 16 24.80 -4.27 18.85
CA PHE A 16 24.78 -3.98 17.43
C PHE A 16 23.39 -4.38 16.95
N ALA A 17 22.46 -3.43 16.86
CA ALA A 17 21.13 -3.69 16.36
C ALA A 17 21.38 -4.19 14.94
N PRO A 18 21.12 -5.47 14.63
CA PRO A 18 21.51 -6.00 13.35
C PRO A 18 20.80 -5.16 12.29
N GLY A 19 21.60 -4.46 11.49
CA GLY A 19 21.11 -3.62 10.41
C GLY A 19 20.20 -4.44 9.48
N PHE A 20 19.34 -3.74 8.74
CA PHE A 20 18.46 -4.39 7.79
C PHE A 20 19.27 -5.27 6.82
N THR A 21 19.08 -6.59 6.92
CA THR A 21 19.74 -7.56 6.05
C THR A 21 18.76 -7.96 4.96
N HIS A 22 19.13 -7.68 3.71
CA HIS A 22 18.34 -8.01 2.54
C HIS A 22 18.17 -9.52 2.37
N THR A 23 16.91 -9.95 2.26
CA THR A 23 16.48 -11.26 1.69
C THR A 23 16.56 -11.24 0.17
N SER A 24 16.47 -12.39 -0.48
CA SER A 24 16.38 -12.46 -1.95
C SER A 24 15.11 -11.78 -2.47
N VAL A 25 14.01 -11.85 -1.72
CA VAL A 25 12.75 -11.14 -2.02
C VAL A 25 12.97 -9.64 -2.01
N THR A 26 13.55 -9.08 -0.95
CA THR A 26 13.77 -7.62 -0.86
C THR A 26 14.76 -7.09 -1.90
N ARG A 27 15.76 -7.89 -2.32
CA ARG A 27 16.62 -7.55 -3.47
C ARG A 27 15.83 -7.51 -4.77
N ARG A 28 15.08 -8.56 -5.10
CA ARG A 28 14.28 -8.64 -6.32
C ARG A 28 13.16 -7.60 -6.35
N PHE A 29 12.59 -7.26 -5.20
CA PHE A 29 11.64 -6.16 -5.06
C PHE A 29 12.27 -4.83 -5.45
N GLY A 30 13.51 -4.55 -5.04
CA GLY A 30 14.24 -3.35 -5.48
C GLY A 30 14.58 -3.33 -6.98
N VAL A 31 14.74 -4.49 -7.62
CA VAL A 31 14.87 -4.59 -9.08
C VAL A 31 13.54 -4.25 -9.75
N MET A 32 12.45 -4.88 -9.30
CA MET A 32 11.09 -4.62 -9.81
C MET A 32 10.69 -3.15 -9.67
N GLN A 33 10.95 -2.51 -8.51
CA GLN A 33 10.63 -1.09 -8.33
C GLN A 33 11.36 -0.16 -9.31
N ARG A 34 12.62 -0.46 -9.63
CA ARG A 34 13.38 0.32 -10.62
C ARG A 34 12.83 0.11 -12.03
N ALA A 35 12.49 -1.13 -12.39
CA ALA A 35 11.86 -1.41 -13.68
C ALA A 35 10.51 -0.69 -13.79
N LEU A 36 9.70 -0.68 -12.73
CA LEU A 36 8.42 0.02 -12.70
C LEU A 36 8.59 1.53 -12.89
N GLY A 37 9.60 2.14 -12.24
CA GLY A 37 9.94 3.54 -12.46
C GLY A 37 10.34 3.84 -13.91
N ALA A 38 11.17 2.99 -14.51
CA ALA A 38 11.57 3.15 -15.92
C ALA A 38 10.39 3.05 -16.88
N TRP A 39 9.46 2.12 -16.63
CA TRP A 39 8.24 2.01 -17.43
C TRP A 39 7.36 3.26 -17.32
N ILE A 40 7.14 3.78 -16.11
CA ILE A 40 6.35 5.00 -15.90
C ILE A 40 6.94 6.19 -16.67
N GLU A 41 8.26 6.38 -16.64
CA GLU A 41 8.89 7.49 -17.38
C GLU A 41 8.79 7.27 -18.90
N ALA A 42 8.97 6.05 -19.40
CA ALA A 42 8.82 5.76 -20.82
C ALA A 42 7.40 6.01 -21.35
N GLU A 43 6.38 5.70 -20.55
CA GLU A 43 4.98 6.02 -20.87
C GLU A 43 4.71 7.52 -20.87
N ARG A 44 5.35 8.28 -19.95
CA ARG A 44 5.25 9.75 -19.96
C ARG A 44 5.93 10.37 -21.17
N ASP A 45 7.07 9.85 -21.60
CA ASP A 45 7.76 10.33 -22.80
C ASP A 45 6.86 10.15 -24.04
N LEU A 46 6.11 9.04 -24.09
CA LEU A 46 5.11 8.80 -25.14
C LEU A 46 3.94 9.77 -25.11
N GLU A 47 3.39 10.09 -23.93
CA GLU A 47 2.28 11.05 -23.78
C GLU A 47 2.61 12.42 -24.38
N HIS A 48 3.86 12.86 -24.25
CA HIS A 48 4.31 14.15 -24.79
C HIS A 48 4.74 14.07 -26.27
N SER A 49 4.75 12.87 -26.85
CA SER A 49 5.09 12.63 -28.25
C SER A 49 3.88 12.68 -29.16
N GLY A 50 3.96 13.44 -30.24
CA GLY A 50 3.00 13.34 -31.33
C GLY A 50 3.36 12.19 -32.28
N SER A 51 2.37 11.55 -32.89
CA SER A 51 2.60 10.48 -33.90
C SER A 51 3.40 10.93 -35.13
N TRP A 52 3.60 12.24 -35.29
CA TRP A 52 4.41 12.85 -36.35
C TRP A 52 5.88 13.04 -35.96
N ASP A 53 6.25 12.78 -34.70
CA ASP A 53 7.62 12.84 -34.23
C ASP A 53 8.42 11.64 -34.78
N PRO A 54 9.52 11.86 -35.53
CA PRO A 54 10.37 10.78 -36.00
C PRO A 54 10.93 9.87 -34.89
N ALA A 55 10.97 10.34 -33.63
CA ALA A 55 11.39 9.56 -32.47
C ALA A 55 10.24 8.72 -31.85
N CYS A 56 8.99 8.89 -32.29
CA CYS A 56 7.83 8.18 -31.73
C CYS A 56 8.03 6.65 -31.75
N ASP A 57 8.51 6.10 -32.87
CA ASP A 57 8.79 4.67 -32.99
C ASP A 57 9.86 4.17 -32.00
N HIS A 58 10.81 5.03 -31.64
CA HIS A 58 11.86 4.71 -30.66
C HIS A 58 11.28 4.72 -29.24
N TRP A 59 10.52 5.76 -28.87
CA TRP A 59 9.88 5.84 -27.57
C TRP A 59 8.86 4.71 -27.35
N LEU A 60 8.15 4.30 -28.40
CA LEU A 60 7.24 3.15 -28.32
C LEU A 60 7.99 1.85 -28.02
N ARG A 61 9.14 1.64 -28.69
CA ARG A 61 10.01 0.49 -28.43
C ARG A 61 10.58 0.51 -27.01
N ASP A 62 10.95 1.68 -26.50
CA ASP A 62 11.47 1.83 -25.14
C ASP A 62 10.40 1.56 -24.08
N ALA A 63 9.17 2.06 -24.28
CA ALA A 63 8.04 1.78 -23.38
C ALA A 63 7.70 0.29 -23.35
N GLU A 64 7.63 -0.37 -24.51
CA GLU A 64 7.39 -1.82 -24.60
C GLU A 64 8.52 -2.62 -23.95
N ALA A 65 9.79 -2.24 -24.19
CA ALA A 65 10.93 -2.88 -23.55
C ALA A 65 10.91 -2.71 -22.02
N ALA A 66 10.52 -1.53 -21.53
CA ALA A 66 10.38 -1.26 -20.11
C ALA A 66 9.24 -2.08 -19.49
N ARG A 67 8.08 -2.18 -20.17
CA ARG A 67 6.96 -3.03 -19.75
C ARG A 67 7.37 -4.51 -19.68
N ALA A 68 8.07 -5.02 -20.69
CA ALA A 68 8.60 -6.37 -20.69
C ALA A 68 9.59 -6.61 -19.54
N ALA A 69 10.46 -5.63 -19.23
CA ALA A 69 11.40 -5.71 -18.11
C ALA A 69 10.68 -5.76 -16.75
N VAL A 70 9.57 -5.02 -16.60
CA VAL A 70 8.70 -5.10 -15.41
C VAL A 70 8.09 -6.49 -15.28
N GLY A 71 7.56 -7.05 -16.37
CA GLY A 71 7.04 -8.42 -16.41
C GLY A 71 8.07 -9.45 -15.95
N ALA A 72 9.27 -9.43 -16.53
CA ALA A 72 10.37 -10.33 -16.17
C ALA A 72 10.81 -10.17 -14.70
N ALA A 73 10.87 -8.94 -14.19
CA ALA A 73 11.21 -8.68 -12.79
C ALA A 73 10.13 -9.19 -11.82
N LEU A 74 8.85 -9.09 -12.21
CA LEU A 74 7.72 -9.59 -11.43
C LEU A 74 7.65 -11.12 -11.41
N ASP A 75 7.90 -11.77 -12.54
CA ASP A 75 7.99 -13.24 -12.62
C ASP A 75 9.11 -13.74 -11.69
N ALA A 76 10.31 -13.18 -11.85
CA ALA A 76 11.45 -13.50 -11.00
C ALA A 76 11.14 -13.27 -9.50
N LEU A 77 10.46 -12.18 -9.16
CA LEU A 77 10.07 -11.91 -7.77
C LEU A 77 9.02 -12.90 -7.26
N CYS A 78 8.00 -13.22 -8.06
CA CYS A 78 6.93 -14.14 -7.67
C CYS A 78 7.41 -15.58 -7.49
N ASP A 79 8.43 -16.00 -8.24
CA ASP A 79 9.08 -17.31 -8.14
C ASP A 79 10.03 -17.44 -6.95
N THR A 80 10.33 -16.34 -6.27
CA THR A 80 11.26 -16.34 -5.14
C THR A 80 10.56 -16.81 -3.86
N PRO A 81 11.06 -17.86 -3.18
CA PRO A 81 10.48 -18.28 -1.91
C PRO A 81 10.69 -17.22 -0.83
N ALA A 82 9.69 -17.05 0.03
CA ALA A 82 9.80 -16.16 1.19
C ALA A 82 10.81 -16.74 2.19
N GLU A 83 11.83 -15.95 2.55
CA GLU A 83 12.81 -16.32 3.57
C GLU A 83 12.31 -15.93 4.96
N ARG A 84 11.42 -14.92 5.04
CA ARG A 84 10.86 -14.38 6.28
C ARG A 84 9.36 -14.10 6.18
N LEU A 85 8.71 -13.91 7.32
CA LEU A 85 7.28 -13.55 7.36
C LEU A 85 7.04 -12.17 6.74
N GLU A 86 7.99 -11.25 6.91
CA GLU A 86 7.94 -9.88 6.41
C GLU A 86 8.11 -9.79 4.87
N ASP A 87 8.57 -10.85 4.22
CA ASP A 87 8.62 -10.93 2.74
C ASP A 87 7.22 -11.14 2.13
N ARG A 88 6.28 -11.72 2.89
CA ARG A 88 4.93 -12.06 2.40
C ARG A 88 4.15 -10.86 1.84
N PRO A 89 4.08 -9.69 2.50
CA PRO A 89 3.37 -8.54 1.94
C PRO A 89 4.04 -8.02 0.66
N LEU A 90 5.38 -8.13 0.52
CA LEU A 90 6.09 -7.74 -0.71
C LEU A 90 5.74 -8.67 -1.88
N LEU A 91 5.70 -9.98 -1.65
CA LEU A 91 5.25 -10.94 -2.66
C LEU A 91 3.77 -10.76 -3.01
N ARG A 92 2.95 -10.34 -2.05
CA ARG A 92 1.52 -10.11 -2.30
C ARG A 92 1.29 -8.88 -3.18
N ILE A 93 1.93 -7.75 -2.90
CA ILE A 93 1.81 -6.58 -3.79
C ILE A 93 2.40 -6.89 -5.16
N ALA A 94 3.51 -7.64 -5.25
CA ALA A 94 4.10 -8.04 -6.52
C ALA A 94 3.13 -8.86 -7.38
N ARG A 95 2.40 -9.82 -6.80
CA ARG A 95 1.40 -10.60 -7.54
C ARG A 95 0.25 -9.74 -8.06
N ILE A 96 -0.20 -8.76 -7.27
CA ILE A 96 -1.23 -7.81 -7.71
C ILE A 96 -0.68 -6.92 -8.83
N THR A 97 0.54 -6.40 -8.69
CA THR A 97 1.22 -5.61 -9.73
C THR A 97 1.41 -6.40 -11.02
N ARG A 98 1.73 -7.69 -10.93
CA ARG A 98 1.82 -8.58 -12.10
C ARG A 98 0.48 -8.71 -12.81
N ALA A 99 -0.59 -8.94 -12.06
CA ALA A 99 -1.94 -9.00 -12.63
C ALA A 99 -2.31 -7.66 -13.29
N LEU A 100 -2.00 -6.52 -12.65
CA LEU A 100 -2.20 -5.18 -13.23
C LEU A 100 -1.45 -5.00 -14.55
N ALA A 101 -0.16 -5.36 -14.58
CA ALA A 101 0.70 -5.17 -15.76
C ALA A 101 0.29 -6.06 -16.95
N LEU A 102 -0.36 -7.20 -16.69
CA LEU A 102 -0.85 -8.13 -17.72
C LEU A 102 -2.32 -7.89 -18.10
N SER A 103 -3.03 -7.01 -17.37
CA SER A 103 -4.43 -6.70 -17.63
C SER A 103 -4.55 -5.91 -18.93
N GLU A 104 -5.30 -6.47 -19.89
CA GLU A 104 -5.73 -5.76 -21.10
C GLU A 104 -7.12 -5.13 -20.91
N ASP A 105 -7.88 -5.59 -19.90
CA ASP A 105 -9.16 -5.01 -19.52
C ASP A 105 -8.97 -3.90 -18.49
N GLY A 106 -9.55 -2.74 -18.78
CA GLY A 106 -9.57 -1.62 -17.86
C GLY A 106 -10.40 -1.86 -16.59
N ALA A 107 -11.52 -2.56 -16.67
CA ALA A 107 -12.34 -2.84 -15.49
C ALA A 107 -11.61 -3.77 -14.51
N GLU A 108 -10.90 -4.78 -15.03
CA GLU A 108 -9.99 -5.62 -14.25
C GLU A 108 -8.86 -4.80 -13.63
N PHE A 109 -8.23 -3.89 -14.39
CA PHE A 109 -7.19 -3.00 -13.88
C PHE A 109 -7.69 -2.16 -12.69
N ALA A 110 -8.85 -1.52 -12.82
CA ALA A 110 -9.44 -0.68 -11.77
C ALA A 110 -9.72 -1.50 -10.49
N GLN A 111 -10.27 -2.71 -10.62
CA GLN A 111 -10.53 -3.59 -9.48
C GLN A 111 -9.25 -4.05 -8.78
N LEU A 112 -8.22 -4.41 -9.54
CA LEU A 112 -6.92 -4.80 -9.00
C LEU A 112 -6.24 -3.62 -8.30
N TYR A 113 -6.32 -2.42 -8.89
CA TYR A 113 -5.76 -1.20 -8.31
C TYR A 113 -6.48 -0.81 -7.02
N ALA A 114 -7.82 -0.95 -6.96
CA ALA A 114 -8.59 -0.76 -5.73
C ALA A 114 -8.10 -1.65 -4.57
N ARG A 115 -7.62 -2.88 -4.86
CA ARG A 115 -7.02 -3.76 -3.83
C ARG A 115 -5.66 -3.27 -3.32
N VAL A 116 -4.92 -2.51 -4.14
CA VAL A 116 -3.63 -1.90 -3.76
C VAL A 116 -3.85 -0.69 -2.85
N THR A 117 -4.87 0.10 -3.14
CA THR A 117 -5.22 1.34 -2.42
C THR A 117 -6.10 1.11 -1.20
N ALA A 118 -6.82 -0.03 -1.15
CA ALA A 118 -7.67 -0.40 -0.03
C ALA A 118 -6.93 -0.27 1.32
N PRO A 119 -7.47 0.51 2.28
CA PRO A 119 -6.95 0.56 3.63
C PRO A 119 -7.07 -0.83 4.26
N GLY A 120 -5.94 -1.51 4.52
CA GLY A 120 -6.01 -2.86 5.04
C GLY A 120 -4.68 -3.48 5.43
N ALA A 121 -4.75 -4.46 6.33
CA ALA A 121 -3.59 -5.23 6.78
C ALA A 121 -2.99 -6.13 5.69
N LEU A 122 -3.71 -6.34 4.58
CA LEU A 122 -3.35 -7.28 3.51
C LEU A 122 -2.00 -6.94 2.87
N LEU A 123 -1.69 -5.65 2.74
CA LEU A 123 -0.44 -5.11 2.20
C LEU A 123 0.34 -4.31 3.26
N ARG A 124 0.34 -4.80 4.50
CA ARG A 124 1.08 -4.17 5.61
C ARG A 124 1.90 -5.23 6.35
N CYS A 125 3.15 -4.89 6.67
CA CYS A 125 3.92 -5.67 7.62
C CYS A 125 3.53 -5.26 9.05
N PRO A 126 3.00 -6.17 9.89
CA PRO A 126 2.72 -5.86 11.28
C PRO A 126 4.01 -5.61 12.07
N GLY A 127 3.90 -4.93 13.21
CA GLY A 127 5.02 -4.62 14.10
C GLY A 127 5.57 -3.19 13.96
N ARG A 128 6.44 -2.84 14.91
CA ARG A 128 7.17 -1.55 14.98
C ARG A 128 8.70 -1.73 14.98
N HIS A 129 9.18 -2.95 14.77
CA HIS A 129 10.61 -3.24 14.70
C HIS A 129 11.21 -2.70 13.38
N PRO A 130 12.53 -2.42 13.32
CA PRO A 130 13.16 -1.78 12.17
C PRO A 130 12.91 -2.50 10.83
N LEU A 131 12.89 -3.83 10.83
CA LEU A 131 12.58 -4.63 9.65
C LEU A 131 11.16 -4.38 9.11
N ALA A 132 10.14 -4.40 9.97
CA ALA A 132 8.76 -4.11 9.57
C ALA A 132 8.60 -2.69 9.04
N LEU A 133 9.28 -1.71 9.66
CA LEU A 133 9.29 -0.33 9.18
C LEU A 133 9.91 -0.23 7.79
N ARG A 134 11.05 -0.89 7.54
CA ARG A 134 11.68 -0.91 6.22
C ARG A 134 10.81 -1.54 5.15
N VAL A 135 10.18 -2.69 5.44
CA VAL A 135 9.25 -3.34 4.51
C VAL A 135 8.04 -2.44 4.23
N ASN A 136 7.47 -1.80 5.25
CA ASN A 136 6.36 -0.87 5.07
C ASN A 136 6.74 0.35 4.21
N LEU A 137 7.98 0.84 4.31
CA LEU A 137 8.49 1.88 3.41
C LEU A 137 8.53 1.38 1.96
N MET A 138 9.09 0.20 1.70
CA MET A 138 9.12 -0.39 0.35
C MET A 138 7.71 -0.60 -0.23
N LEU A 139 6.75 -1.02 0.61
CA LEU A 139 5.34 -1.14 0.22
C LEU A 139 4.69 0.22 -0.08
N SER A 140 5.08 1.27 0.63
CA SER A 140 4.57 2.63 0.38
C SER A 140 5.12 3.21 -0.92
N GLU A 141 6.40 2.98 -1.22
CA GLU A 141 7.05 3.40 -2.46
C GLU A 141 6.41 2.70 -3.67
N ALA A 142 6.18 1.39 -3.58
CA ALA A 142 5.51 0.63 -4.63
C ALA A 142 4.06 1.11 -4.86
N ARG A 143 3.30 1.41 -3.80
CA ARG A 143 1.96 2.01 -3.95
C ARG A 143 2.01 3.36 -4.66
N ARG A 144 2.98 4.21 -4.31
CA ARG A 144 3.16 5.51 -4.96
C ARG A 144 3.47 5.36 -6.44
N ALA A 145 4.32 4.41 -6.82
CA ALA A 145 4.61 4.12 -8.22
C ALA A 145 3.34 3.61 -8.96
N LEU A 146 2.58 2.70 -8.36
CA LEU A 146 1.32 2.22 -8.95
C LEU A 146 0.27 3.33 -9.08
N ALA A 147 0.24 4.30 -8.17
CA ALA A 147 -0.62 5.47 -8.30
C ALA A 147 -0.21 6.38 -9.46
N GLN A 148 1.10 6.50 -9.73
CA GLN A 148 1.58 7.22 -10.91
C GLN A 148 1.22 6.49 -12.21
N LEU A 149 1.34 5.17 -12.23
CA LEU A 149 0.91 4.35 -13.37
C LEU A 149 -0.59 4.50 -13.62
N ALA A 150 -1.42 4.42 -12.56
CA ALA A 150 -2.86 4.59 -12.65
C ALA A 150 -3.29 5.99 -13.13
N ALA A 151 -2.44 7.01 -12.95
CA ALA A 151 -2.70 8.37 -13.39
C ALA A 151 -2.32 8.62 -14.86
N LEU A 152 -1.68 7.67 -15.54
CA LEU A 152 -1.41 7.78 -16.98
C LEU A 152 -2.73 7.74 -17.77
N PRO A 153 -2.84 8.47 -18.89
CA PRO A 153 -4.11 8.71 -19.57
C PRO A 153 -4.85 7.42 -20.00
N ASP A 154 -4.13 6.39 -20.46
CA ASP A 154 -4.69 5.09 -20.83
C ASP A 154 -5.37 4.36 -19.67
N HIS A 155 -4.95 4.62 -18.44
CA HIS A 155 -5.47 3.99 -17.22
C HIS A 155 -6.44 4.89 -16.46
N ALA A 156 -6.23 6.21 -16.51
CA ALA A 156 -7.06 7.19 -15.82
C ALA A 156 -8.50 7.21 -16.34
N LEU A 157 -8.69 7.18 -17.67
CA LEU A 157 -10.02 7.18 -18.30
C LEU A 157 -10.87 5.98 -17.88
N VAL A 158 -10.22 4.83 -17.72
CA VAL A 158 -10.82 3.58 -17.29
C VAL A 158 -11.21 3.63 -15.81
N ILE A 159 -10.30 4.14 -14.96
CA ILE A 159 -10.57 4.24 -13.53
C ILE A 159 -11.70 5.23 -13.29
N ASP A 160 -11.68 6.42 -13.89
CA ASP A 160 -12.72 7.43 -13.71
C ASP A 160 -14.09 6.95 -14.21
N SER A 161 -14.13 6.16 -15.29
CA SER A 161 -15.37 5.59 -15.83
C SER A 161 -15.92 4.43 -14.99
N ASN A 162 -15.07 3.70 -14.28
CA ASN A 162 -15.43 2.54 -13.44
C ASN A 162 -15.44 2.85 -11.94
N CYS A 163 -15.02 4.05 -11.53
CA CYS A 163 -15.27 4.62 -10.22
C CYS A 163 -16.78 4.82 -10.08
N VAL A 164 -17.48 3.75 -9.69
CA VAL A 164 -18.79 3.89 -9.07
C VAL A 164 -18.54 4.81 -7.88
N GLU A 165 -19.06 6.04 -7.93
CA GLU A 165 -19.22 6.86 -6.73
C GLU A 165 -20.06 6.04 -5.76
N ILE A 166 -19.40 5.32 -4.85
CA ILE A 166 -20.07 4.76 -3.69
C ILE A 166 -20.41 5.97 -2.83
N MET A 167 -21.56 6.57 -3.13
CA MET A 167 -22.26 7.42 -2.18
C MET A 167 -22.33 6.63 -0.87
N PRO A 168 -21.97 7.23 0.28
CA PRO A 168 -22.20 6.59 1.56
C PRO A 168 -23.71 6.48 1.73
N GLU A 169 -24.25 5.35 1.28
CA GLU A 169 -25.63 4.98 1.49
C GLU A 169 -25.85 4.90 3.01
N ASP A 170 -26.77 5.78 3.44
CA ASP A 170 -27.30 5.97 4.78
C ASP A 170 -26.79 4.96 5.81
N VAL A 171 -25.81 5.39 6.61
CA VAL A 171 -25.56 4.79 7.91
C VAL A 171 -26.84 4.99 8.73
N ALA A 172 -27.75 4.03 8.61
CA ALA A 172 -28.88 3.88 9.48
C ALA A 172 -28.32 3.76 10.90
N VAL A 173 -28.53 4.82 11.69
CA VAL A 173 -28.33 4.81 13.13
C VAL A 173 -29.33 3.82 13.72
N ALA A 174 -28.91 2.58 13.85
CA ALA A 174 -29.61 1.55 14.59
C ALA A 174 -28.85 1.25 15.88
N GLU A 175 -29.08 2.07 16.90
CA GLU A 175 -28.90 1.73 18.31
C GLU A 175 -29.90 2.60 19.08
N THR A 176 -30.72 2.16 20.02
CA THR A 176 -30.94 0.86 20.67
C THR A 176 -32.31 0.97 21.35
N GLY A 177 -33.19 0.00 21.13
CA GLY A 177 -34.40 -0.14 21.94
C GLY A 177 -34.01 -0.71 23.31
N PHE A 178 -33.86 0.15 24.31
CA PHE A 178 -33.90 -0.27 25.72
C PHE A 178 -35.33 -0.08 26.23
N THR A 179 -36.07 -1.18 26.29
CA THR A 179 -37.41 -1.25 26.87
C THR A 179 -37.35 -1.06 28.38
N VAL A 180 -37.91 0.03 28.90
CA VAL A 180 -38.40 0.09 30.28
C VAL A 180 -39.89 0.33 30.22
N ALA A 181 -40.64 -0.72 30.53
CA ALA A 181 -42.05 -0.60 30.88
C ALA A 181 -42.16 0.20 32.18
N SER A 182 -42.97 1.25 32.20
CA SER A 182 -43.59 1.70 33.44
C SER A 182 -44.92 2.39 33.15
N GLY A 183 -45.89 2.06 34.00
CA GLY A 183 -47.32 2.16 33.76
C GLY A 183 -47.87 3.58 33.67
N ALA A 184 -49.03 3.64 33.05
CA ALA A 184 -49.93 4.78 33.05
C ALA A 184 -50.60 4.98 34.43
N TYR A 185 -51.04 6.24 34.64
CA TYR A 185 -51.93 6.82 35.67
C TYR A 185 -51.28 7.55 36.88
N PRO A 186 -51.94 8.59 37.44
CA PRO A 186 -52.15 9.91 36.83
C PRO A 186 -51.74 11.06 37.79
N GLN A 187 -51.82 12.30 37.31
CA GLN A 187 -51.64 13.51 38.13
C GLN A 187 -52.76 13.65 39.17
N THR A 188 -52.38 13.77 40.45
CA THR A 188 -53.12 14.58 41.42
C THR A 188 -52.16 15.24 42.40
N MET A 189 -52.26 16.57 42.48
CA MET A 189 -51.59 17.45 43.42
C MET A 189 -51.81 17.02 44.87
N GLN A 190 -50.73 16.97 45.64
CA GLN A 190 -50.77 16.88 47.09
C GLN A 190 -50.86 18.30 47.67
N ALA A 191 -51.98 18.61 48.32
CA ALA A 191 -52.15 19.80 49.14
C ALA A 191 -52.00 19.44 50.63
N ALA A 192 -51.01 20.08 51.25
CA ALA A 192 -50.93 20.53 52.64
C ALA A 192 -50.86 19.52 53.84
N PRO A 193 -50.31 19.95 55.00
CA PRO A 193 -49.70 19.10 56.02
C PRO A 193 -50.42 19.08 57.39
N GLY A 194 -49.97 18.18 58.28
CA GLY A 194 -50.11 18.26 59.74
C GLY A 194 -51.30 17.50 60.33
N VAL A 195 -51.05 16.52 61.21
CA VAL A 195 -50.91 16.60 62.68
C VAL A 195 -50.26 15.30 63.16
#